data_AF-A0A847IIF4-F1
#
_entry.id   AF-A0A847IIF4-F1
#
_cell.length_a   1.000
_cell.length_b   1.000
_cell.length_c   1.000
_cell.angle_alpha   90.00
_cell.angle_beta   90.00
_cell.angle_gamma   90.00
#
_symmetry.space_group_name_H-M   'P 1'
#
loop_
_entity.id
_entity.type
_entity.pdbx_description
1 polymer ?
#
loop_
_entity_poly.entity_id
_entity_poly.type
_entity_poly.pdbx_seq_one_letter_code
_entity_poly.pdbx_strand_id
1 'polypeptide(L)'
;MSSSNLPRIAVVGFAHSANVTATTGTTNGVEMLIPCFKQLYSQLGISRTDIDFWCSGSSDYLAGRAFSFISAIDAIGAVPPINESHVEMDGAWALYEAWIKIAT
;
A
#
# COMPACT_ATOMS: atom_id res chain seq x y z
N MET A 1 -31.37 -16.28 -8.44
CA MET A 1 -30.21 -15.37 -8.49
C MET A 1 -29.25 -15.86 -7.43
N SER A 2 -28.10 -16.43 -7.82
CA SER A 2 -27.09 -16.91 -6.88
C SER A 2 -26.56 -15.72 -6.10
N SER A 3 -26.73 -15.70 -4.77
CA SER A 3 -25.97 -14.78 -3.93
C SER A 3 -24.51 -15.19 -4.06
N SER A 4 -23.70 -14.39 -4.76
CA SER A 4 -22.25 -14.56 -4.74
C SER A 4 -21.81 -14.44 -3.29
N ASN A 5 -21.45 -15.56 -2.68
CA ASN A 5 -21.06 -15.62 -1.28
C ASN A 5 -19.63 -15.12 -1.17
N LEU A 6 -19.46 -13.80 -1.18
CA LEU A 6 -18.16 -13.16 -1.05
C LEU A 6 -17.51 -13.56 0.28
N PRO A 7 -16.17 -13.73 0.32
CA PRO A 7 -15.49 -13.96 1.58
C PRO A 7 -15.70 -12.79 2.53
N ARG A 8 -15.53 -13.02 3.84
CA ARG A 8 -15.58 -11.94 4.83
C ARG A 8 -14.30 -11.13 4.75
N ILE A 9 -14.41 -9.87 4.36
CA ILE A 9 -13.30 -8.94 4.19
C ILE A 9 -13.39 -7.86 5.25
N ALA A 10 -12.26 -7.52 5.88
CA ALA A 10 -12.18 -6.48 6.90
C ALA A 10 -10.88 -5.70 6.79
N VAL A 11 -10.91 -4.42 7.18
CA VAL A 11 -9.70 -3.64 7.43
C VAL A 11 -9.20 -3.99 8.83
N VAL A 12 -8.03 -4.62 8.92
CA VAL A 12 -7.49 -5.12 10.20
C VAL A 12 -6.46 -4.19 10.84
N GLY A 13 -5.91 -3.23 10.09
CA GLY A 13 -4.95 -2.25 10.58
C GLY A 13 -4.90 -0.99 9.73
N PHE A 14 -4.39 0.10 10.29
CA PHE A 14 -4.21 1.37 9.60
C PHE A 14 -3.01 2.13 10.18
N ALA A 15 -2.18 2.70 9.31
CA ALA A 15 -1.12 3.64 9.68
C ALA A 15 -0.95 4.69 8.60
N HIS A 16 -0.53 5.89 9.00
CA HIS A 16 -0.29 7.01 8.10
C HIS A 16 0.85 7.86 8.64
N SER A 17 1.57 8.54 7.72
CA SER A 17 2.53 9.56 8.11
C SER A 17 1.83 10.79 8.67
N ALA A 18 2.51 11.52 9.55
CA ALA A 18 1.99 12.77 10.09
C ALA A 18 1.72 13.79 8.95
N ASN A 19 0.52 14.37 8.95
CA ASN A 19 0.19 15.46 8.03
C ASN A 19 0.86 16.74 8.52
N VAL A 20 1.94 17.13 7.83
CA VAL A 20 2.69 18.36 8.10
C VAL A 20 2.63 19.28 6.89
N THR A 21 2.74 20.58 7.11
CA THR A 21 2.67 21.60 6.05
C THR A 21 3.89 21.57 5.12
N ALA A 22 5.06 21.21 5.65
CA ALA A 22 6.29 21.02 4.90
C ALA A 22 7.22 20.03 5.62
N THR A 23 8.07 19.35 4.87
CA THR A 23 9.10 18.44 5.38
C THR A 23 10.35 18.55 4.53
N THR A 24 11.51 18.27 5.12
CA THR A 24 12.78 18.11 4.40
C THR A 24 12.99 16.67 3.90
N GLY A 25 11.98 15.80 4.07
CA GLY A 25 12.02 14.41 3.63
C GLY A 25 12.26 14.29 2.13
N THR A 26 12.86 13.18 1.72
CA THR A 26 13.11 12.93 0.30
C THR A 26 11.79 12.77 -0.46
N THR A 27 11.76 13.23 -1.71
CA THR A 27 10.55 13.13 -2.55
C THR A 27 10.17 11.68 -2.87
N ASN A 28 11.07 10.71 -2.67
CA ASN A 28 10.83 9.31 -2.99
C ASN A 28 9.71 8.65 -2.15
N GLY A 29 9.31 9.21 -1.01
CA GLY A 29 8.25 8.66 -0.17
C GLY A 29 8.61 7.35 0.56
N VAL A 30 9.76 6.72 0.28
CA VAL A 30 10.25 5.51 0.98
C VAL A 30 10.36 5.76 2.48
N GLU A 31 10.97 6.89 2.82
CA GLU A 31 11.21 7.31 4.20
C GLU A 31 9.89 7.59 4.95
N MET A 32 8.81 7.90 4.22
CA MET A 32 7.47 8.06 4.78
C MET A 32 6.75 6.72 4.97
N LEU A 33 6.99 5.74 4.09
CA LEU A 33 6.32 4.44 4.13
C LEU A 33 6.91 3.49 5.19
N ILE A 34 8.25 3.45 5.33
CA ILE A 34 8.93 2.51 6.24
C ILE A 34 8.41 2.63 7.70
N PRO A 35 8.24 3.83 8.29
CA PRO A 35 7.70 3.96 9.65
C PRO A 35 6.27 3.43 9.76
N CYS A 36 5.42 3.70 8.77
CA CYS A 36 4.04 3.22 8.73
C CYS A 36 3.97 1.69 8.68
N PHE A 37 4.81 1.05 7.87
CA PHE A 37 4.86 -0.41 7.77
C PHE A 37 5.35 -1.04 9.07
N LYS A 38 6.41 -0.51 9.68
CA LYS A 38 6.89 -0.96 11.00
C LYS A 38 5.80 -0.88 12.07
N GLN A 39 5.03 0.20 12.08
CA GLN A 39 3.90 0.36 12.99
C GLN A 39 2.83 -0.71 12.75
N LEU A 40 2.41 -0.92 11.51
CA LEU A 40 1.40 -1.93 11.15
C LEU A 40 1.84 -3.35 11.53
N TYR A 41 3.08 -3.73 11.18
CA TYR A 41 3.62 -5.05 11.50
C TYR A 41 3.63 -5.31 13.01
N SER A 42 4.06 -4.31 13.79
CA SER A 42 4.05 -4.39 15.25
C SER A 42 2.64 -4.53 15.83
N GLN A 43 1.68 -3.72 15.35
CA GLN A 43 0.30 -3.73 15.85
C GLN A 43 -0.45 -5.03 15.52
N LEU A 44 -0.20 -5.58 14.34
CA LEU A 44 -0.87 -6.79 13.86
C LEU A 44 -0.16 -8.08 14.28
N GLY A 45 1.09 -7.98 14.76
CA GLY A 45 1.91 -9.15 15.06
C GLY A 45 2.28 -9.97 13.82
N ILE A 46 2.39 -9.31 12.67
CA ILE A 46 2.74 -9.94 11.38
C ILE A 46 4.10 -9.44 10.90
N SER A 47 4.64 -10.15 9.92
CA SER A 47 5.79 -9.75 9.14
C SER A 47 5.38 -9.46 7.69
N ARG A 48 6.30 -8.87 6.94
CA ARG A 48 6.15 -8.68 5.49
C ARG A 48 5.80 -9.98 4.74
N THR A 49 6.35 -11.12 5.14
CA THR A 49 6.15 -12.40 4.45
C THR A 49 4.77 -13.01 4.67
N ASP A 50 3.98 -12.44 5.58
CA ASP A 50 2.58 -12.83 5.81
C ASP A 50 1.61 -12.07 4.87
N ILE A 51 2.13 -11.23 3.96
CA ILE A 51 1.34 -10.43 3.00
C ILE A 51 1.47 -11.05 1.62
N ASP A 52 0.34 -11.52 1.07
CA ASP A 52 0.30 -12.23 -0.22
C ASP A 52 0.43 -11.30 -1.44
N PHE A 53 -0.07 -10.06 -1.32
CA PHE A 53 -0.03 -9.07 -2.40
C PHE A 53 -0.11 -7.64 -1.87
N TRP A 54 0.31 -6.69 -2.72
CA TRP A 54 0.18 -5.26 -2.48
C TRP A 54 -0.65 -4.60 -3.58
N CYS A 55 -1.44 -3.61 -3.20
CA CYS A 55 -2.08 -2.67 -4.11
C CYS A 55 -1.64 -1.27 -3.69
N SER A 56 -0.85 -0.60 -4.52
CA SER A 56 -0.27 0.72 -4.25
C SER A 56 -0.87 1.77 -5.18
N GLY A 57 -1.11 2.97 -4.65
CA GLY A 57 -1.61 4.10 -5.42
C GLY A 57 -0.67 5.30 -5.34
N SER A 58 -0.51 6.02 -6.44
CA SER A 58 0.23 7.29 -6.50
C SER A 58 -0.50 8.36 -7.30
N SER A 59 -0.09 9.61 -7.05
CA SER A 59 -0.51 10.76 -7.85
C SER A 59 0.71 11.37 -8.54
N ASP A 60 1.49 10.53 -9.22
CA ASP A 60 2.75 10.93 -9.87
C ASP A 60 2.55 12.01 -10.92
N TYR A 61 1.43 11.93 -11.64
CA TYR A 61 1.01 12.94 -12.60
C TYR A 61 0.81 14.33 -11.98
N LEU A 62 0.40 14.42 -10.70
CA LEU A 62 0.32 15.71 -9.98
C LEU A 62 1.68 16.15 -9.45
N ALA A 63 2.51 15.19 -9.03
CA ALA A 63 3.84 15.45 -8.53
C ALA A 63 4.86 15.79 -9.64
N GLY A 64 4.49 15.61 -10.91
CA GLY A 64 5.37 15.80 -12.06
C GLY A 64 6.52 14.79 -12.09
N ARG A 65 6.32 13.61 -11.50
CA ARG A 65 7.31 12.54 -11.40
C ARG A 65 6.81 11.32 -12.15
N ALA A 66 7.70 10.39 -12.41
CA ALA A 66 7.34 9.10 -12.96
C ALA A 66 7.95 8.01 -12.06
N PHE A 67 7.27 6.88 -11.95
CA PHE A 67 7.77 5.67 -11.30
C PHE A 67 7.96 5.76 -9.78
N SER A 68 7.12 6.50 -9.04
CA SER A 68 7.16 6.49 -7.57
C SER A 68 6.88 5.12 -6.96
N PHE A 69 6.21 4.22 -7.70
CA PHE A 69 6.04 2.83 -7.31
C PHE A 69 7.39 2.12 -7.04
N ILE A 70 8.47 2.49 -7.75
CA ILE A 70 9.80 1.91 -7.49
C ILE A 70 10.23 2.21 -6.04
N SER A 71 9.93 3.42 -5.57
CA SER A 71 10.19 3.80 -4.18
C SER A 71 9.28 3.03 -3.22
N ALA A 72 8.02 2.75 -3.58
CA ALA A 72 7.18 1.85 -2.79
C ALA A 72 7.78 0.43 -2.68
N ILE A 73 8.35 -0.10 -3.77
CA ILE A 73 9.06 -1.39 -3.78
C ILE A 73 10.30 -1.39 -2.87
N ASP A 74 11.03 -0.28 -2.76
CA ASP A 74 12.15 -0.19 -1.82
C ASP A 74 11.68 -0.31 -0.35
N ALA A 75 10.49 0.18 -0.03
CA ALA A 75 9.89 0.06 1.30
C ALA A 75 9.23 -1.32 1.54
N ILE A 76 8.56 -1.86 0.52
CA ILE A 76 7.91 -3.18 0.56
C ILE A 76 8.95 -4.30 0.54
N GLY A 77 10.04 -4.14 -0.19
CA GLY A 77 11.12 -5.11 -0.36
C GLY A 77 10.84 -6.15 -1.46
N ALA A 78 11.81 -6.33 -2.36
CA ALA A 78 11.67 -7.13 -3.58
C ALA A 78 11.76 -8.66 -3.43
N VAL A 79 12.18 -9.17 -2.26
CA VAL A 79 12.41 -10.62 -2.03
C VAL A 79 11.83 -11.08 -0.68
N PRO A 80 11.07 -12.20 -0.63
CA PRO A 80 10.65 -13.04 -1.77
C PRO A 80 9.72 -12.27 -2.73
N PRO A 81 9.70 -12.62 -4.03
CA PRO A 81 8.82 -11.94 -4.99
C PRO A 81 7.35 -12.12 -4.62
N ILE A 82 6.60 -11.02 -4.66
CA ILE A 82 5.16 -10.99 -4.39
C ILE A 82 4.47 -10.13 -5.45
N ASN A 83 3.17 -10.35 -5.64
CA ASN A 83 2.42 -9.56 -6.62
C ASN A 83 2.16 -8.16 -6.08
N GLU A 84 2.60 -7.16 -6.81
CA GLU A 84 2.22 -5.77 -6.61
C GLU A 84 1.35 -5.32 -7.79
N SER A 85 0.21 -4.72 -7.48
CA SER A 85 -0.55 -3.92 -8.44
C SER A 85 -0.37 -2.45 -8.12
N HIS A 86 -0.12 -1.65 -9.15
CA HIS A 86 0.09 -0.22 -9.02
C HIS A 86 -0.93 0.54 -9.86
N VAL A 87 -1.55 1.55 -9.24
CA VAL A 87 -2.53 2.42 -9.89
C VAL A 87 -2.10 3.88 -9.80
N GLU A 88 -2.13 4.57 -10.93
CA GLU A 88 -1.89 6.03 -10.99
C GLU A 88 -3.16 6.82 -10.61
N MET A 89 -3.65 6.55 -9.41
CA MET A 89 -4.82 7.15 -8.78
C MET A 89 -4.63 7.20 -7.25
N ASP A 90 -5.54 7.87 -6.55
CA ASP A 90 -5.47 7.97 -5.09
C ASP A 90 -5.53 6.59 -4.39
N GLY A 91 -5.17 6.57 -3.10
CA GLY A 91 -5.16 5.33 -2.31
C GLY A 91 -6.55 4.68 -2.15
N ALA A 92 -7.65 5.37 -2.46
CA ALA A 92 -8.98 4.77 -2.40
C ALA A 92 -9.19 3.78 -3.57
N TRP A 93 -8.64 4.08 -4.75
CA TRP A 93 -8.68 3.15 -5.87
C TRP A 93 -7.85 1.89 -5.60
N ALA A 94 -6.65 2.04 -5.02
CA ALA A 94 -5.83 0.90 -4.62
C ALA A 94 -6.53 0.02 -3.56
N LEU A 95 -7.24 0.62 -2.61
CA LEU A 95 -8.03 -0.12 -1.62
C LEU A 95 -9.20 -0.87 -2.26
N TYR A 96 -9.89 -0.26 -3.22
CA TYR A 96 -10.95 -0.91 -3.97
C TYR A 96 -10.43 -2.11 -4.77
N GLU A 97 -9.28 -1.96 -5.44
CA GLU A 97 -8.65 -3.06 -6.16
C GLU A 97 -8.26 -4.22 -5.22
N ALA A 98 -7.68 -3.91 -4.05
CA ALA A 98 -7.39 -4.92 -3.04
C ALA A 98 -8.66 -5.66 -2.58
N TRP A 99 -9.76 -4.93 -2.38
CA TRP A 99 -11.05 -5.54 -2.02
C TRP A 99 -11.55 -6.49 -3.11
N ILE A 100 -11.53 -6.07 -4.38
CA ILE A 100 -11.91 -6.91 -5.52
C ILE A 100 -11.04 -8.17 -5.58
N LYS A 101 -9.73 -8.02 -5.40
CA LYS A 101 -8.77 -9.13 -5.46
C LYS A 101 -8.95 -10.16 -4.35
N ILE A 102 -9.43 -9.76 -3.16
CA ILE A 102 -9.80 -10.71 -2.11
C ILE A 102 -11.17 -11.32 -2.39
N ALA A 103 -12.07 -10.56 -3.02
CA ALA A 103 -13.46 -10.96 -3.28
C ALA A 103 -13.60 -12.04 -4.38
N THR A 104 -12.63 -12.17 -5.29
CA THR A 104 -12.67 -13.03 -6.48
C THR A 104 -11.51 -14.01 -6.51
#